data_AF-A0A0S9Q4W4-F1
#
_entry.id   AF-A0A0S9Q4W4-F1
#
_cell.length_a   1.000
_cell.length_b   1.000
_cell.length_c   1.000
_cell.angle_alpha   90.00
_cell.angle_beta   90.00
_cell.angle_gamma   90.00
#
_symmetry.space_group_name_H-M   'P 1'
#
loop_
_entity.id
_entity.type
_entity.pdbx_description
1 polymer ?
#
loop_
_entity_poly.entity_id
_entity_poly.type
_entity_poly.pdbx_seq_one_letter_code
_entity_poly.pdbx_strand_id
1 'polypeptide(L)'
;MTRPSTTRRGRALVASTAAAGLFLGAAAVASGPAQSAEPAEDCTPTYPQEQITADAAVTGLTVSEGTTPEAFEGSIIGVLDDGIAPGVDMIMADLTSPAIDAAGGIWSGMSGSPVYIDGQLVGAVAYGLSWGSSPIAGITPFAEMDDYLTSGTRRVDVDARAARQIAASSDVTASQAEQGFRQLRMPVGISGMTQKRIDMVRESDKKYFSEQTYAVGAVGRAAAADATEETIVAGGNLATTLSYGDVTAGAVGTATSVCGGEVVGFGHPFAFFGETTLGLNPADALYVQPDSLGAPFKVANIAPAVGTITDDRTTGITGTFATLPDTTTVASTVSFDGRERTGSSDAYVKRFLADTVFGQLLVNHDRVLDSYIPGTEAQSWTITGTDELGAPFEISSADTYVSDYDISFESVFELADLAYALSRIDGVQVDDITVDSDVDTSTDTLKVTGLQQRKGGEWTTIGRRTNLVAKAGSTLDLRAVLTAADDTVTYAPVSVKIPSRAKRSAFLVVQGGASDYTNNYRVKSVAQAVKAYADPVRNDEVSAELYANGKGLRRSFVTQSGPYDEVVHGQRYVDIRVRR
;
A
#
# COMPACT_ATOMS: atom_id res chain seq x y z
N MET A 1 -37.94 -37.94 66.35
CA MET A 1 -37.48 -37.62 64.98
C MET A 1 -37.63 -38.89 64.16
N THR A 2 -38.69 -38.92 63.36
CA THR A 2 -39.46 -40.11 63.04
C THR A 2 -39.85 -40.03 61.55
N ARG A 3 -39.40 -41.02 60.76
CA ARG A 3 -40.07 -41.79 59.67
C ARG A 3 -41.31 -41.19 58.96
N PRO A 4 -41.74 -41.70 57.79
CA PRO A 4 -41.08 -41.97 56.49
C PRO A 4 -42.02 -41.64 55.28
N SER A 5 -41.71 -42.15 54.09
CA SER A 5 -42.65 -42.67 53.05
C SER A 5 -43.59 -41.67 52.31
N THR A 6 -43.46 -41.52 50.98
CA THR A 6 -44.13 -42.25 49.88
C THR A 6 -45.29 -41.48 49.21
N THR A 7 -45.11 -41.31 47.90
CA THR A 7 -46.10 -41.51 46.82
C THR A 7 -47.30 -40.56 46.58
N ARG A 8 -47.56 -40.44 45.27
CA ARG A 8 -48.83 -40.34 44.53
C ARG A 8 -49.31 -38.96 44.06
N ARG A 9 -49.17 -38.80 42.73
CA ARG A 9 -50.21 -38.46 41.73
C ARG A 9 -51.49 -37.79 42.25
N GLY A 10 -51.77 -36.61 41.72
CA GLY A 10 -53.12 -36.06 41.59
C GLY A 10 -53.23 -35.27 40.29
N ARG A 11 -53.98 -35.81 39.31
CA ARG A 11 -54.56 -35.04 38.21
C ARG A 11 -55.73 -34.23 38.77
N ALA A 12 -55.87 -32.97 38.37
CA ALA A 12 -57.16 -32.28 38.38
C ALA A 12 -57.23 -31.31 37.19
N LEU A 13 -58.09 -31.67 36.22
CA LEU A 13 -58.65 -30.77 35.21
C LEU A 13 -59.80 -29.99 35.84
N VAL A 14 -59.83 -28.66 35.69
CA VAL A 14 -61.04 -27.81 35.67
C VAL A 14 -60.66 -26.57 34.82
N ALA A 15 -61.01 -26.53 33.54
CA ALA A 15 -62.22 -25.97 32.95
C ALA A 15 -62.32 -24.43 32.99
N SER A 16 -62.02 -23.84 31.83
CA SER A 16 -62.82 -22.85 31.09
C SER A 16 -63.29 -21.56 31.78
N THR A 17 -62.69 -20.43 31.38
CA THR A 17 -63.41 -19.17 31.21
C THR A 17 -62.89 -18.44 29.97
N ALA A 18 -63.75 -18.33 28.96
CA ALA A 18 -63.55 -17.48 27.80
C ALA A 18 -63.67 -16.01 28.22
N ALA A 19 -62.71 -15.18 27.84
CA ALA A 19 -62.87 -13.74 27.77
C ALA A 19 -62.28 -13.27 26.43
N ALA A 20 -63.17 -12.99 25.49
CA ALA A 20 -62.86 -12.27 24.27
C ALA A 20 -62.45 -10.84 24.65
N GLY A 21 -61.20 -10.48 24.37
CA GLY A 21 -60.70 -9.11 24.44
C GLY A 21 -60.23 -8.70 23.06
N LEU A 22 -60.93 -7.73 22.46
CA LEU A 22 -60.52 -7.04 21.25
C LEU A 22 -59.11 -6.46 21.45
N PHE A 23 -58.15 -6.90 20.65
CA PHE A 23 -56.93 -6.12 20.40
C PHE A 23 -57.04 -5.47 19.02
N LEU A 24 -57.17 -4.15 19.05
CA LEU A 24 -56.93 -3.27 17.92
C LEU A 24 -55.51 -3.56 17.41
N GLY A 25 -55.42 -4.02 16.16
CA GLY A 25 -54.16 -4.27 15.48
C GLY A 25 -53.39 -2.97 15.27
N ALA A 26 -52.40 -2.73 16.11
CA ALA A 26 -51.25 -1.93 15.72
C ALA A 26 -50.39 -2.84 14.83
N ALA A 27 -50.40 -2.58 13.52
CA ALA A 27 -49.43 -3.16 12.61
C ALA A 27 -48.05 -2.62 13.01
N ALA A 28 -47.34 -3.38 13.85
CA ALA A 28 -45.91 -3.22 13.98
C ALA A 28 -45.31 -3.60 12.63
N VAL A 29 -44.79 -2.60 11.91
CA VAL A 29 -43.92 -2.84 10.76
C VAL A 29 -42.64 -3.41 11.35
N ALA A 30 -42.58 -4.73 11.46
CA ALA A 30 -41.34 -5.43 11.76
C ALA A 30 -40.47 -5.25 10.52
N SER A 31 -39.39 -4.49 10.65
CA SER A 31 -38.27 -4.50 9.72
C SER A 31 -37.77 -5.94 9.63
N GLY A 32 -38.11 -6.63 8.53
CA GLY A 32 -37.56 -7.94 8.23
C GLY A 32 -36.05 -7.86 8.07
N PRO A 33 -35.31 -8.97 8.29
CA PRO A 33 -33.90 -9.03 7.92
C PRO A 33 -33.75 -8.71 6.42
N ALA A 34 -32.64 -8.07 6.04
CA ALA A 34 -32.28 -7.83 4.64
C ALA A 34 -32.48 -9.12 3.83
N GLN A 35 -33.29 -9.04 2.78
CA GLN A 35 -33.56 -10.20 1.92
C GLN A 35 -32.36 -10.37 1.00
N SER A 36 -31.61 -11.46 1.22
CA SER A 36 -30.69 -12.03 0.23
C SER A 36 -31.36 -12.03 -1.14
N ALA A 37 -30.68 -11.48 -2.14
CA ALA A 37 -31.14 -11.48 -3.51
C ALA A 37 -30.37 -12.56 -4.29
N GLU A 38 -31.02 -13.19 -5.27
CA GLU A 38 -30.27 -14.00 -6.23
C GLU A 38 -29.41 -13.06 -7.09
N PRO A 39 -28.14 -13.40 -7.34
CA PRO A 39 -27.32 -12.65 -8.29
C PRO A 39 -28.01 -12.60 -9.66
N ALA A 40 -27.79 -11.53 -10.41
CA ALA A 40 -28.24 -11.48 -11.78
C ALA A 40 -27.54 -12.57 -12.62
N GLU A 41 -28.21 -13.06 -13.66
CA GLU A 41 -27.61 -14.05 -14.57
C GLU A 41 -26.35 -13.49 -15.24
N ASP A 42 -25.34 -14.35 -15.41
CA ASP A 42 -24.15 -14.02 -16.17
C ASP A 42 -24.53 -13.49 -17.55
N CYS A 43 -23.77 -12.50 -18.04
CA CYS A 43 -24.02 -11.86 -19.34
C CYS A 43 -25.42 -11.23 -19.48
N THR A 44 -25.98 -10.68 -18.40
CA THR A 44 -27.25 -9.93 -18.45
C THR A 44 -27.24 -8.87 -19.56
N PRO A 45 -28.27 -8.83 -20.45
CA PRO A 45 -28.30 -7.86 -21.55
C PRO A 45 -28.31 -6.41 -21.08
N THR A 46 -27.61 -5.54 -21.82
CA THR A 46 -27.58 -4.11 -21.57
C THR A 46 -28.93 -3.44 -21.89
N TYR A 47 -29.35 -2.49 -21.07
CA TYR A 47 -30.48 -1.61 -21.33
C TYR A 47 -30.06 -0.45 -22.24
N PRO A 48 -30.79 -0.14 -23.33
CA PRO A 48 -30.41 0.96 -24.23
C PRO A 48 -30.47 2.32 -23.53
N GLN A 49 -29.32 3.00 -23.40
CA GLN A 49 -29.21 4.30 -22.71
C GLN A 49 -30.18 5.36 -23.24
N GLU A 50 -30.41 5.36 -24.55
CA GLU A 50 -31.34 6.28 -25.25
C GLU A 50 -32.80 6.14 -24.80
N GLN A 51 -33.16 5.03 -24.14
CA GLN A 51 -34.50 4.73 -23.65
C GLN A 51 -34.69 5.10 -22.17
N ILE A 52 -33.63 5.56 -21.49
CA ILE A 52 -33.69 5.95 -20.08
C ILE A 52 -34.53 7.22 -19.94
N THR A 53 -35.59 7.14 -19.13
CA THR A 53 -36.46 8.27 -18.82
C THR A 53 -36.42 8.59 -17.33
N ALA A 54 -36.66 9.86 -16.99
CA ALA A 54 -36.92 10.25 -15.61
C ALA A 54 -38.11 9.45 -15.02
N ASP A 55 -38.07 9.25 -13.71
CA ASP A 55 -39.03 8.48 -12.91
C ASP A 55 -39.10 6.98 -13.24
N ALA A 56 -38.25 6.47 -14.14
CA ALA A 56 -38.15 5.04 -14.39
C ALA A 56 -37.71 4.31 -13.10
N ALA A 57 -38.46 3.29 -12.68
CA ALA A 57 -38.12 2.48 -11.52
C ALA A 57 -36.89 1.62 -11.83
N VAL A 58 -35.98 1.53 -10.86
CA VAL A 58 -34.77 0.72 -10.97
C VAL A 58 -34.66 -0.25 -9.80
N THR A 59 -34.01 -1.38 -10.07
CA THR A 59 -33.51 -2.30 -9.04
C THR A 59 -31.99 -2.38 -9.13
N GLY A 60 -31.34 -2.86 -8.09
CA GLY A 60 -29.90 -3.10 -8.13
C GLY A 60 -29.44 -4.04 -7.02
N LEU A 61 -28.17 -4.42 -7.09
CA LEU A 61 -27.57 -5.40 -6.19
C LEU A 61 -26.28 -4.86 -5.56
N THR A 62 -26.08 -5.10 -4.27
CA THR A 62 -24.84 -4.73 -3.55
C THR A 62 -24.62 -5.68 -2.38
N VAL A 63 -23.54 -5.49 -1.61
CA VAL A 63 -23.30 -6.25 -0.37
C VAL A 63 -22.95 -5.26 0.74
N SER A 64 -23.68 -5.32 1.86
CA SER A 64 -23.34 -4.57 3.08
C SER A 64 -22.67 -5.45 4.15
N GLU A 65 -22.95 -6.75 4.16
CA GLU A 65 -22.38 -7.75 5.08
C GLU A 65 -22.31 -9.13 4.40
N GLY A 66 -21.29 -9.92 4.70
CA GLY A 66 -21.03 -11.23 4.12
C GLY A 66 -20.54 -11.18 2.68
N THR A 67 -20.88 -12.23 1.92
CA THR A 67 -20.52 -12.40 0.50
C THR A 67 -21.74 -12.38 -0.43
N THR A 68 -22.95 -12.42 0.11
CA THR A 68 -24.19 -12.57 -0.66
C THR A 68 -24.78 -11.21 -1.03
N PRO A 69 -25.13 -10.98 -2.32
CA PRO A 69 -25.83 -9.77 -2.73
C PRO A 69 -27.20 -9.58 -2.06
N GLU A 70 -27.53 -8.32 -1.80
CA GLU A 70 -28.84 -7.83 -1.37
C GLU A 70 -29.38 -6.78 -2.36
N ALA A 71 -30.70 -6.71 -2.48
CA ALA A 71 -31.34 -5.79 -3.41
C ALA A 71 -31.47 -4.38 -2.84
N PHE A 72 -31.36 -3.39 -3.72
CA PHE A 72 -31.83 -2.03 -3.52
C PHE A 72 -32.77 -1.61 -4.64
N GLU A 73 -33.60 -0.61 -4.38
CA GLU A 73 -34.57 -0.08 -5.34
C GLU A 73 -34.39 1.43 -5.47
N GLY A 74 -35.03 2.02 -6.47
CA GLY A 74 -34.97 3.47 -6.66
C GLY A 74 -35.68 3.95 -7.90
N SER A 75 -35.38 5.19 -8.28
CA SER A 75 -35.87 5.77 -9.54
C SER A 75 -34.84 6.67 -10.20
N ILE A 76 -34.87 6.71 -11.54
CA ILE A 76 -34.04 7.60 -12.34
C ILE A 76 -34.50 9.04 -12.15
N ILE A 77 -33.55 9.92 -11.83
CA ILE A 77 -33.76 11.37 -11.77
C ILE A 77 -33.62 11.97 -13.18
N GLY A 78 -32.59 11.56 -13.91
CA GLY A 78 -32.29 12.03 -15.26
C GLY A 78 -30.90 11.62 -15.72
N VAL A 79 -30.51 12.07 -16.90
CA VAL A 79 -29.18 11.87 -17.48
C VAL A 79 -28.48 13.22 -17.58
N LEU A 80 -27.23 13.26 -17.14
CA LEU A 80 -26.35 14.41 -17.23
C LEU A 80 -25.34 14.17 -18.37
N ASP A 81 -25.57 14.86 -19.48
CA ASP A 81 -24.72 14.78 -20.67
C ASP A 81 -23.27 15.17 -20.35
N ASP A 82 -22.30 14.42 -20.87
CA ASP A 82 -20.86 14.61 -20.60
C ASP A 82 -20.51 14.61 -19.10
N GLY A 83 -21.35 13.99 -18.27
CA GLY A 83 -21.20 14.01 -16.82
C GLY A 83 -19.87 13.41 -16.35
N ILE A 84 -19.43 12.30 -16.94
CA ILE A 84 -18.22 11.58 -16.48
C ILE A 84 -16.98 11.99 -17.28
N ALA A 85 -17.13 12.17 -18.58
CA ALA A 85 -16.10 12.60 -19.51
C ALA A 85 -16.76 13.16 -20.77
N PRO A 86 -16.02 13.88 -21.64
CA PRO A 86 -16.54 14.22 -22.96
C PRO A 86 -16.96 12.96 -23.74
N GLY A 87 -18.24 12.87 -24.09
CA GLY A 87 -18.89 11.73 -24.72
C GLY A 87 -19.36 10.63 -23.76
N VAL A 88 -19.21 10.81 -22.44
CA VAL A 88 -19.59 9.81 -21.42
C VAL A 88 -20.54 10.45 -20.42
N ASP A 89 -21.81 10.10 -20.53
CA ASP A 89 -22.88 10.64 -19.70
C ASP A 89 -22.89 10.03 -18.29
N MET A 90 -23.56 10.71 -17.36
CA MET A 90 -23.88 10.18 -16.03
C MET A 90 -25.38 9.99 -15.88
N ILE A 91 -25.81 8.79 -15.48
CA ILE A 91 -27.21 8.55 -15.11
C ILE A 91 -27.37 8.86 -13.62
N MET A 92 -28.36 9.67 -13.24
CA MET A 92 -28.63 10.03 -11.86
C MET A 92 -29.83 9.25 -11.33
N ALA A 93 -29.72 8.68 -10.14
CA ALA A 93 -30.80 7.94 -9.50
C ALA A 93 -30.90 8.27 -8.01
N ASP A 94 -32.13 8.23 -7.48
CA ASP A 94 -32.40 8.20 -6.04
C ASP A 94 -32.60 6.75 -5.61
N LEU A 95 -31.74 6.25 -4.72
CA LEU A 95 -31.66 4.84 -4.36
C LEU A 95 -31.95 4.62 -2.87
N THR A 96 -32.63 3.53 -2.53
CA THR A 96 -32.96 3.18 -1.16
C THR A 96 -32.87 1.68 -0.91
N SER A 97 -32.44 1.33 0.29
CA SER A 97 -32.51 0.00 0.88
C SER A 97 -32.29 0.14 2.38
N PRO A 98 -32.60 -0.88 3.19
CA PRO A 98 -32.28 -0.85 4.61
C PRO A 98 -30.80 -0.54 4.90
N ALA A 99 -29.87 -1.01 4.05
CA ALA A 99 -28.45 -0.76 4.19
C ALA A 99 -28.05 0.67 3.79
N ILE A 100 -28.59 1.20 2.69
CA ILE A 100 -28.36 2.59 2.25
C ILE A 100 -28.87 3.55 3.33
N ASP A 101 -30.06 3.30 3.86
CA ASP A 101 -30.68 4.13 4.89
C ASP A 101 -29.85 4.10 6.19
N ALA A 102 -29.36 2.91 6.59
CA ALA A 102 -28.52 2.75 7.78
C ALA A 102 -27.14 3.41 7.65
N ALA A 103 -26.56 3.41 6.44
CA ALA A 103 -25.30 4.11 6.14
C ALA A 103 -25.49 5.63 6.03
N GLY A 104 -26.74 6.10 5.87
CA GLY A 104 -27.10 7.49 5.64
C GLY A 104 -26.96 7.93 4.17
N GLY A 105 -26.81 6.99 3.24
CA GLY A 105 -26.64 7.24 1.81
C GLY A 105 -25.66 6.28 1.13
N ILE A 106 -25.27 6.62 -0.10
CA ILE A 106 -24.30 5.85 -0.90
C ILE A 106 -22.92 5.83 -0.21
N TRP A 107 -22.30 4.65 -0.11
CA TRP A 107 -21.03 4.45 0.58
C TRP A 107 -19.86 4.05 -0.34
N SER A 108 -18.64 4.33 0.12
CA SER A 108 -17.38 3.90 -0.51
C SER A 108 -17.27 2.38 -0.39
N GLY A 109 -17.39 1.69 -1.52
CA GLY A 109 -17.53 0.23 -1.59
C GLY A 109 -18.86 -0.25 -2.18
N MET A 110 -19.80 0.66 -2.49
CA MET A 110 -20.88 0.40 -3.47
C MET A 110 -20.41 0.54 -4.92
N SER A 111 -19.23 1.12 -5.14
CA SER A 111 -18.66 1.33 -6.48
C SER A 111 -18.70 0.03 -7.27
N GLY A 112 -19.43 0.03 -8.39
CA GLY A 112 -19.64 -1.14 -9.23
C GLY A 112 -20.98 -1.85 -9.01
N SER A 113 -21.82 -1.42 -8.07
CA SER A 113 -23.12 -2.04 -7.81
C SER A 113 -24.01 -1.91 -9.04
N PRO A 114 -24.44 -3.01 -9.67
CA PRO A 114 -25.20 -2.96 -10.90
C PRO A 114 -26.62 -2.46 -10.66
N VAL A 115 -27.13 -1.68 -11.60
CA VAL A 115 -28.47 -1.11 -11.63
C VAL A 115 -29.20 -1.61 -12.87
N TYR A 116 -30.47 -1.97 -12.73
CA TYR A 116 -31.28 -2.61 -13.74
C TYR A 116 -32.61 -1.89 -13.97
N ILE A 117 -33.10 -1.94 -15.20
CA ILE A 117 -34.48 -1.62 -15.60
C ILE A 117 -35.02 -2.86 -16.32
N ASP A 118 -36.18 -3.35 -15.89
CA ASP A 118 -36.83 -4.55 -16.48
C ASP A 118 -35.89 -5.77 -16.58
N GLY A 119 -34.96 -5.91 -15.63
CA GLY A 119 -33.97 -7.00 -15.60
C GLY A 119 -32.79 -6.83 -16.56
N GLN A 120 -32.70 -5.72 -17.30
CA GLN A 120 -31.57 -5.39 -18.17
C GLN A 120 -30.61 -4.43 -17.47
N LEU A 121 -29.30 -4.61 -17.69
CA LEU A 121 -28.24 -3.87 -17.02
C LEU A 121 -28.10 -2.46 -17.59
N VAL A 122 -28.33 -1.46 -16.74
CA VAL A 122 -28.22 -0.03 -17.08
C VAL A 122 -26.78 0.45 -16.91
N GLY A 123 -26.15 0.08 -15.79
CA GLY A 123 -24.86 0.63 -15.40
C GLY A 123 -24.48 0.29 -13.97
N ALA A 124 -23.46 0.95 -13.46
CA ALA A 124 -22.96 0.76 -12.11
C ALA A 124 -22.96 2.06 -11.28
N VAL A 125 -23.37 1.96 -10.01
CA VAL A 125 -23.17 3.04 -9.03
C VAL A 125 -21.67 3.33 -8.91
N ALA A 126 -21.27 4.58 -9.12
CA ALA A 126 -19.86 4.97 -9.14
C ALA A 126 -19.58 6.34 -8.49
N TYR A 127 -20.62 7.18 -8.37
CA TYR A 127 -20.49 8.54 -7.84
C TYR A 127 -21.54 8.78 -6.77
N GLY A 128 -21.20 9.63 -5.81
CA GLY A 128 -22.15 10.19 -4.86
C GLY A 128 -22.12 11.72 -4.93
N LEU A 129 -23.17 12.37 -4.43
CA LEU A 129 -23.15 13.82 -4.30
C LEU A 129 -21.96 14.29 -3.46
N SER A 130 -21.40 15.45 -3.84
CA SER A 130 -20.19 15.98 -3.21
C SER A 130 -20.43 16.53 -1.79
N TRP A 131 -21.70 16.67 -1.39
CA TRP A 131 -22.10 17.25 -0.11
C TRP A 131 -22.92 16.27 0.72
N GLY A 132 -22.44 15.97 1.93
CA GLY A 132 -23.11 15.10 2.89
C GLY A 132 -23.24 13.64 2.43
N SER A 133 -23.78 12.80 3.31
CA SER A 133 -24.28 11.49 2.91
C SER A 133 -25.64 11.67 2.25
N SER A 134 -25.87 11.01 1.10
CA SER A 134 -27.06 11.16 0.29
C SER A 134 -27.38 9.86 -0.43
N PRO A 135 -28.68 9.50 -0.62
CA PRO A 135 -29.09 8.37 -1.45
C PRO A 135 -28.90 8.60 -2.96
N ILE A 136 -28.57 9.83 -3.37
CA ILE A 136 -28.42 10.21 -4.77
C ILE A 136 -27.10 9.67 -5.33
N ALA A 137 -27.23 8.75 -6.28
CA ALA A 137 -26.13 8.11 -6.96
C ALA A 137 -25.94 8.66 -8.38
N GLY A 138 -24.67 8.76 -8.78
CA GLY A 138 -24.29 8.83 -10.18
C GLY A 138 -23.84 7.45 -10.66
N ILE A 139 -24.46 7.01 -11.75
CA ILE A 139 -24.31 5.70 -12.37
C ILE A 139 -23.55 5.87 -13.68
N THR A 140 -22.49 5.08 -13.85
CA THR A 140 -21.76 4.96 -15.12
C THR A 140 -22.51 3.98 -16.02
N PRO A 141 -22.93 4.38 -17.23
CA PRO A 141 -23.65 3.50 -18.15
C PRO A 141 -22.81 2.26 -18.51
N PHE A 142 -23.41 1.07 -18.50
CA PHE A 142 -22.66 -0.18 -18.72
C PHE A 142 -22.04 -0.25 -20.12
N ALA A 143 -22.69 0.31 -21.14
CA ALA A 143 -22.14 0.39 -22.49
C ALA A 143 -20.77 1.10 -22.53
N GLU A 144 -20.58 2.12 -21.68
CA GLU A 144 -19.31 2.85 -21.55
C GLU A 144 -18.27 2.11 -20.70
N MET A 145 -18.74 1.20 -19.83
CA MET A 145 -17.88 0.33 -19.04
C MET A 145 -17.31 -0.81 -19.89
N ASP A 146 -18.13 -1.40 -20.76
CA ASP A 146 -17.81 -2.53 -21.63
C ASP A 146 -16.87 -2.15 -22.80
N ASP A 147 -16.91 -0.89 -23.27
CA ASP A 147 -16.07 -0.40 -24.37
C ASP A 147 -14.66 0.10 -23.94
N TYR A 148 -14.33 0.02 -22.63
CA TYR A 148 -13.01 0.19 -22.01
C TYR A 148 -12.13 1.41 -22.41
N LEU A 149 -12.69 2.46 -23.02
CA LEU A 149 -11.89 3.57 -23.54
C LEU A 149 -12.49 4.94 -23.24
N THR A 150 -11.77 5.76 -22.46
CA THR A 150 -11.71 7.24 -22.49
C THR A 150 -10.93 7.75 -21.26
N SER A 151 -10.56 9.03 -21.21
CA SER A 151 -10.04 9.72 -20.02
C SER A 151 -11.13 10.62 -19.42
N GLY A 152 -11.47 10.47 -18.14
CA GLY A 152 -12.55 11.23 -17.48
C GLY A 152 -12.14 12.01 -16.23
N THR A 153 -13.14 12.54 -15.53
CA THR A 153 -12.97 13.46 -14.39
C THR A 153 -13.31 12.82 -13.03
N ARG A 154 -12.58 13.21 -11.98
CA ARG A 154 -12.84 12.80 -10.59
C ARG A 154 -14.05 13.51 -9.95
N ARG A 155 -14.49 14.61 -10.57
CA ARG A 155 -15.61 15.45 -10.13
C ARG A 155 -16.44 15.84 -11.34
N VAL A 156 -17.75 15.76 -11.18
CA VAL A 156 -18.75 16.11 -12.19
C VAL A 156 -19.47 17.37 -11.73
N ASP A 157 -19.42 18.41 -12.55
CA ASP A 157 -20.12 19.65 -12.28
C ASP A 157 -21.61 19.52 -12.64
N VAL A 158 -22.48 20.01 -11.77
CA VAL A 158 -23.94 19.99 -11.97
C VAL A 158 -24.42 21.41 -12.22
N ASP A 159 -25.06 21.64 -13.36
CA ASP A 159 -25.60 22.95 -13.67
C ASP A 159 -26.88 23.27 -12.85
N ALA A 160 -27.30 24.54 -12.86
CA ALA A 160 -28.45 24.97 -12.08
C ALA A 160 -29.77 24.28 -12.49
N ARG A 161 -29.87 23.74 -13.71
CA ARG A 161 -31.06 23.04 -14.19
C ARG A 161 -31.11 21.62 -13.63
N ALA A 162 -30.03 20.88 -13.77
CA ALA A 162 -29.86 19.54 -13.22
C ALA A 162 -29.97 19.56 -11.69
N ALA A 163 -29.38 20.57 -11.03
CA ALA A 163 -29.52 20.73 -9.58
C ALA A 163 -30.97 20.92 -9.10
N ARG A 164 -31.79 21.66 -9.87
CA ARG A 164 -33.23 21.81 -9.58
C ARG A 164 -34.00 20.50 -9.79
N GLN A 165 -33.56 19.67 -10.73
CA GLN A 165 -34.19 18.37 -10.99
C GLN A 165 -33.89 17.40 -9.85
N ILE A 166 -32.63 17.28 -9.43
CA ILE A 166 -32.22 16.50 -8.25
C ILE A 166 -33.01 16.93 -7.02
N ALA A 167 -33.13 18.24 -6.78
CA ALA A 167 -33.84 18.76 -5.62
C ALA A 167 -35.37 18.62 -5.68
N ALA A 168 -35.93 18.39 -6.86
CA ALA A 168 -37.36 18.14 -7.02
C ALA A 168 -37.73 16.67 -6.76
N SER A 169 -36.77 15.76 -6.93
CA SER A 169 -36.95 14.32 -6.81
C SER A 169 -36.33 13.71 -5.55
N SER A 170 -35.73 14.51 -4.66
CA SER A 170 -35.04 14.03 -3.46
C SER A 170 -35.08 15.02 -2.29
N ASP A 171 -34.58 14.61 -1.13
CA ASP A 171 -34.45 15.44 0.07
C ASP A 171 -33.25 16.42 0.03
N VAL A 172 -32.49 16.45 -1.07
CA VAL A 172 -31.34 17.34 -1.25
C VAL A 172 -31.78 18.70 -1.80
N THR A 173 -31.25 19.80 -1.26
CA THR A 173 -31.50 21.16 -1.79
C THR A 173 -30.73 21.43 -3.08
N ALA A 174 -31.24 22.33 -3.93
CA ALA A 174 -30.55 22.71 -5.17
C ALA A 174 -29.12 23.23 -4.92
N SER A 175 -28.90 23.99 -3.85
CA SER A 175 -27.56 24.50 -3.47
C SER A 175 -26.58 23.38 -3.09
N GLN A 176 -27.08 22.27 -2.54
CA GLN A 176 -26.27 21.08 -2.26
C GLN A 176 -25.99 20.29 -3.55
N ALA A 177 -26.99 20.13 -4.41
CA ALA A 177 -26.83 19.48 -5.71
C ALA A 177 -25.86 20.23 -6.65
N GLU A 178 -25.84 21.57 -6.61
CA GLU A 178 -24.89 22.42 -7.36
C GLU A 178 -23.41 22.20 -6.95
N GLN A 179 -23.14 21.50 -5.84
CA GLN A 179 -21.77 21.10 -5.49
C GLN A 179 -21.25 19.97 -6.37
N GLY A 180 -22.14 19.34 -7.17
CA GLY A 180 -21.79 18.34 -8.16
C GLY A 180 -21.63 16.94 -7.57
N PHE A 181 -21.25 15.99 -8.42
CA PHE A 181 -20.91 14.63 -8.01
C PHE A 181 -19.40 14.48 -7.88
N ARG A 182 -19.01 13.56 -7.01
CA ARG A 182 -17.62 13.10 -6.87
C ARG A 182 -17.59 11.59 -7.02
N GLN A 183 -16.52 11.11 -7.64
CA GLN A 183 -16.24 9.68 -7.66
C GLN A 183 -16.27 9.16 -6.21
N LEU A 184 -16.89 8.00 -6.01
CA LEU A 184 -16.79 7.33 -4.72
C LEU A 184 -15.31 7.12 -4.42
N ARG A 185 -14.91 7.51 -3.21
CA ARG A 185 -13.51 7.35 -2.81
C ARG A 185 -13.23 5.86 -2.75
N MET A 186 -12.09 5.44 -3.30
CA MET A 186 -11.51 4.13 -3.02
C MET A 186 -10.45 4.34 -1.95
N PRO A 187 -10.84 4.31 -0.67
CA PRO A 187 -9.85 4.43 0.36
C PRO A 187 -9.00 3.13 0.26
N VAL A 188 -7.70 3.28 0.05
CA VAL A 188 -6.77 2.13 -0.01
C VAL A 188 -6.46 1.71 1.43
N GLY A 189 -7.08 0.61 1.85
CA GLY A 189 -6.80 -0.02 3.11
C GLY A 189 -5.48 -0.78 3.03
N ILE A 190 -4.59 -0.55 4.00
CA ILE A 190 -3.43 -1.39 4.25
C ILE A 190 -3.65 -2.18 5.54
N SER A 191 -3.59 -3.50 5.44
CA SER A 191 -3.52 -4.37 6.61
C SER A 191 -2.08 -4.77 6.91
N GLY A 192 -1.79 -5.10 8.17
CA GLY A 192 -0.45 -5.48 8.65
C GLY A 192 0.30 -4.33 9.29
N MET A 193 0.06 -3.09 8.83
CA MET A 193 0.69 -1.88 9.38
C MET A 193 -0.26 -1.08 10.26
N THR A 194 0.29 -0.40 11.28
CA THR A 194 -0.47 0.58 12.07
C THR A 194 -0.49 1.95 11.39
N GLN A 195 -1.53 2.76 11.66
CA GLN A 195 -1.61 4.12 11.12
C GLN A 195 -0.40 4.97 11.53
N LYS A 196 0.11 4.78 12.76
CA LYS A 196 1.31 5.44 13.26
C LYS A 196 2.54 5.16 12.37
N ARG A 197 2.75 3.91 11.93
CA ARG A 197 3.85 3.57 11.02
C ARG A 197 3.69 4.26 9.66
N ILE A 198 2.47 4.28 9.11
CA ILE A 198 2.17 4.98 7.85
C ILE A 198 2.49 6.48 7.98
N ASP A 199 2.08 7.10 9.08
CA ASP A 199 2.30 8.53 9.32
C ASP A 199 3.78 8.86 9.51
N MET A 200 4.54 8.04 10.25
CA MET A 200 6.00 8.20 10.40
C MET A 200 6.73 8.23 9.05
N VAL A 201 6.32 7.39 8.10
CA VAL A 201 6.91 7.36 6.75
C VAL A 201 6.51 8.59 5.94
N ARG A 202 5.26 9.04 6.04
CA ARG A 202 4.80 10.26 5.36
C ARG A 202 5.49 11.53 5.87
N GLU A 203 5.87 11.54 7.14
CA GLU A 203 6.66 12.60 7.76
C GLU A 203 8.15 12.56 7.36
N SER A 204 8.61 11.43 6.80
CA SER A 204 9.94 11.33 6.20
C SER A 204 10.01 12.04 4.83
N ASP A 205 11.20 12.17 4.25
CA ASP A 205 11.38 12.71 2.91
C ASP A 205 11.04 11.71 1.78
N LYS A 206 10.61 10.50 2.16
CA LYS A 206 10.25 9.42 1.24
C LYS A 206 8.83 9.58 0.72
N LYS A 207 8.59 9.10 -0.51
CA LYS A 207 7.30 9.20 -1.19
C LYS A 207 6.48 7.91 -1.11
N TYR A 208 6.65 7.14 -0.04
CA TYR A 208 5.86 5.92 0.19
C TYR A 208 4.50 6.28 0.76
N PHE A 209 3.49 5.48 0.42
CA PHE A 209 2.09 5.57 0.81
C PHE A 209 1.44 6.94 0.52
N SER A 210 0.56 6.97 -0.49
CA SER A 210 -0.22 8.18 -0.82
C SER A 210 -1.03 8.69 0.37
N GLU A 211 -1.39 9.98 0.41
CA GLU A 211 -2.25 10.54 1.48
C GLU A 211 -3.61 9.84 1.64
N GLN A 212 -4.06 9.11 0.61
CA GLN A 212 -5.33 8.37 0.60
C GLN A 212 -5.24 6.97 1.21
N THR A 213 -4.02 6.53 1.54
CA THR A 213 -3.74 5.25 2.18
C THR A 213 -4.02 5.32 3.69
N TYR A 214 -4.57 4.28 4.29
CA TYR A 214 -4.79 4.26 5.75
C TYR A 214 -4.77 2.82 6.24
N ALA A 215 -4.44 2.65 7.51
CA ALA A 215 -4.44 1.35 8.13
C ALA A 215 -5.88 0.85 8.28
N VAL A 216 -6.13 -0.37 7.81
CA VAL A 216 -7.34 -1.15 8.11
C VAL A 216 -6.96 -2.33 9.00
N GLY A 217 -7.95 -2.87 9.72
CA GLY A 217 -7.74 -4.06 10.55
C GLY A 217 -7.09 -5.20 9.77
N ALA A 218 -6.40 -6.10 10.48
CA ALA A 218 -5.70 -7.23 9.87
C ALA A 218 -6.65 -8.03 8.97
N VAL A 219 -6.30 -8.12 7.67
CA VAL A 219 -7.01 -8.94 6.70
C VAL A 219 -6.36 -10.31 6.70
N GLY A 220 -7.08 -11.33 7.16
CA GLY A 220 -6.56 -12.69 7.23
C GLY A 220 -7.17 -13.60 6.16
N ARG A 221 -6.35 -14.45 5.52
CA ARG A 221 -6.82 -15.49 4.58
C ARG A 221 -7.92 -16.38 5.16
N ALA A 222 -7.83 -16.71 6.46
CA ALA A 222 -8.86 -17.49 7.16
C ALA A 222 -10.13 -16.66 7.48
N ALA A 223 -10.00 -15.34 7.55
CA ALA A 223 -11.09 -14.43 7.87
C ALA A 223 -11.99 -14.13 6.66
N ALA A 224 -11.57 -14.51 5.44
CA ALA A 224 -12.36 -14.45 4.21
C ALA A 224 -12.57 -15.83 3.59
N ALA A 225 -12.62 -16.90 4.41
CA ALA A 225 -12.66 -18.28 3.91
C ALA A 225 -13.91 -18.59 3.06
N ASP A 226 -15.01 -17.89 3.31
CA ASP A 226 -16.27 -18.03 2.57
C ASP A 226 -16.29 -17.19 1.27
N ALA A 227 -15.29 -16.34 1.04
CA ALA A 227 -15.14 -15.56 -0.18
C ALA A 227 -14.24 -16.31 -1.18
N THR A 228 -14.85 -16.77 -2.27
CA THR A 228 -14.21 -17.54 -3.33
C THR A 228 -14.47 -16.93 -4.70
N GLU A 229 -13.89 -17.49 -5.75
CA GLU A 229 -14.17 -17.09 -7.14
C GLU A 229 -15.68 -17.03 -7.42
N GLU A 230 -16.43 -18.03 -6.93
CA GLU A 230 -17.88 -18.14 -7.11
C GLU A 230 -18.69 -17.07 -6.38
N THR A 231 -18.07 -16.32 -5.47
CA THR A 231 -18.70 -15.17 -4.79
C THR A 231 -18.54 -13.86 -5.54
N ILE A 232 -17.66 -13.82 -6.55
CA ILE A 232 -17.56 -12.69 -7.47
C ILE A 232 -18.64 -12.88 -8.54
N VAL A 233 -19.80 -12.32 -8.26
CA VAL A 233 -21.01 -12.34 -9.11
C VAL A 233 -21.52 -10.91 -9.30
N ALA A 234 -22.43 -10.67 -10.25
CA ALA A 234 -23.05 -9.35 -10.39
C ALA A 234 -23.72 -8.90 -9.07
N GLY A 235 -23.27 -7.77 -8.53
CA GLY A 235 -23.68 -7.25 -7.21
C GLY A 235 -22.87 -7.77 -6.03
N GLY A 236 -21.99 -8.77 -6.23
CA GLY A 236 -21.11 -9.34 -5.21
C GLY A 236 -19.86 -8.52 -4.95
N ASN A 237 -19.18 -8.80 -3.84
CA ASN A 237 -17.94 -8.08 -3.47
C ASN A 237 -16.83 -8.33 -4.50
N LEU A 238 -16.14 -7.25 -4.87
CA LEU A 238 -14.96 -7.28 -5.73
C LEU A 238 -13.85 -6.48 -5.06
N ALA A 239 -12.74 -7.11 -4.75
CA ALA A 239 -11.55 -6.44 -4.25
C ALA A 239 -10.47 -6.37 -5.32
N THR A 240 -9.78 -5.22 -5.37
CA THR A 240 -8.58 -5.03 -6.18
C THR A 240 -7.40 -4.76 -5.26
N THR A 241 -6.28 -5.44 -5.48
CA THR A 241 -5.10 -5.32 -4.59
C THR A 241 -3.82 -4.93 -5.33
N LEU A 242 -3.03 -4.07 -4.70
CA LEU A 242 -1.67 -3.67 -5.09
C LEU A 242 -0.63 -4.67 -4.58
N SER A 243 -0.88 -5.23 -3.39
CA SER A 243 -0.08 -6.28 -2.77
C SER A 243 -0.95 -7.15 -1.86
N TYR A 244 -0.51 -8.39 -1.61
CA TYR A 244 -1.23 -9.37 -0.81
C TYR A 244 -0.26 -10.22 0.03
N GLY A 245 -0.62 -10.50 1.28
CA GLY A 245 0.21 -11.25 2.24
C GLY A 245 0.17 -10.62 3.63
N ASP A 246 1.31 -10.64 4.33
CA ASP A 246 1.43 -9.95 5.63
C ASP A 246 1.13 -8.44 5.51
N VAL A 247 1.46 -7.85 4.36
CA VAL A 247 1.03 -6.52 3.92
C VAL A 247 0.09 -6.67 2.74
N THR A 248 -1.20 -6.46 3.00
CA THR A 248 -2.22 -6.41 1.96
C THR A 248 -2.66 -4.97 1.77
N ALA A 249 -2.49 -4.44 0.57
CA ALA A 249 -2.91 -3.10 0.20
C ALA A 249 -3.93 -3.19 -0.94
N GLY A 250 -5.14 -2.70 -0.73
CA GLY A 250 -6.19 -2.79 -1.72
C GLY A 250 -7.45 -2.02 -1.35
N ALA A 251 -8.46 -2.14 -2.19
CA ALA A 251 -9.75 -1.54 -1.97
C ALA A 251 -10.87 -2.49 -2.42
N VAL A 252 -12.03 -2.38 -1.77
CA VAL A 252 -13.17 -3.26 -2.00
C VAL A 252 -14.35 -2.46 -2.52
N GLY A 253 -14.94 -2.93 -3.62
CA GLY A 253 -16.17 -2.45 -4.22
C GLY A 253 -17.06 -3.63 -4.61
N THR A 254 -17.70 -3.53 -5.76
CA THR A 254 -18.69 -4.48 -6.25
C THR A 254 -18.42 -4.85 -7.71
N ALA A 255 -18.65 -6.12 -8.07
CA ALA A 255 -18.67 -6.55 -9.46
C ALA A 255 -19.98 -6.12 -10.11
N THR A 256 -19.89 -5.40 -11.23
CA THR A 256 -21.03 -4.95 -12.02
C THR A 256 -21.59 -6.08 -12.87
N SER A 257 -20.71 -6.79 -13.56
CA SER A 257 -21.08 -7.92 -14.41
C SER A 257 -20.01 -8.99 -14.38
N VAL A 258 -20.45 -10.23 -14.57
CA VAL A 258 -19.58 -11.37 -14.85
C VAL A 258 -20.09 -12.02 -16.13
N CYS A 259 -19.23 -12.17 -17.11
CA CYS A 259 -19.61 -12.77 -18.39
C CYS A 259 -18.41 -13.47 -19.04
N GLY A 260 -18.57 -14.76 -19.37
CA GLY A 260 -17.52 -15.51 -20.08
C GLY A 260 -16.18 -15.61 -19.33
N GLY A 261 -16.18 -15.45 -18.01
CA GLY A 261 -14.95 -15.43 -17.19
C GLY A 261 -14.28 -14.06 -17.07
N GLU A 262 -14.90 -13.01 -17.62
CA GLU A 262 -14.52 -11.61 -17.45
C GLU A 262 -15.38 -10.94 -16.39
N VAL A 263 -14.77 -10.07 -15.59
CA VAL A 263 -15.42 -9.30 -14.52
C VAL A 263 -15.26 -7.82 -14.81
N VAL A 264 -16.35 -7.06 -14.79
CA VAL A 264 -16.34 -5.60 -14.84
C VAL A 264 -16.78 -5.05 -13.50
N GLY A 265 -16.13 -4.00 -13.00
CA GLY A 265 -16.45 -3.44 -11.69
C GLY A 265 -16.12 -1.96 -11.52
N PHE A 266 -16.48 -1.47 -10.33
CA PHE A 266 -16.31 -0.10 -9.81
C PHE A 266 -17.09 1.02 -10.54
N GLY A 267 -17.24 0.97 -11.85
CA GLY A 267 -17.85 2.06 -12.62
C GLY A 267 -17.00 3.34 -12.66
N HIS A 268 -15.78 3.29 -12.17
CA HIS A 268 -14.79 4.37 -12.15
C HIS A 268 -13.38 3.79 -11.96
N PRO A 269 -12.30 4.54 -12.21
CA PRO A 269 -10.95 4.02 -11.98
C PRO A 269 -10.71 3.72 -10.50
N PHE A 270 -9.94 2.67 -10.23
CA PHE A 270 -9.31 2.49 -8.93
C PHE A 270 -8.26 3.58 -8.71
N ALA A 271 -7.27 3.63 -9.60
CA ALA A 271 -6.19 4.61 -9.56
C ALA A 271 -5.75 5.09 -10.95
N PHE A 272 -6.50 4.70 -11.99
CA PHE A 272 -6.33 5.08 -13.39
C PHE A 272 -4.99 4.61 -13.96
N PHE A 273 -4.71 3.33 -13.73
CA PHE A 273 -3.43 2.72 -14.10
C PHE A 273 -3.31 2.39 -15.59
N GLY A 274 -4.42 2.40 -16.34
CA GLY A 274 -4.41 1.88 -17.70
C GLY A 274 -4.30 0.36 -17.67
N GLU A 275 -3.40 -0.18 -18.48
CA GLU A 275 -3.02 -1.60 -18.39
C GLU A 275 -2.31 -1.87 -17.05
N THR A 276 -2.71 -2.93 -16.36
CA THR A 276 -2.24 -3.23 -15.01
C THR A 276 -2.32 -4.73 -14.72
N THR A 277 -1.75 -5.13 -13.59
CA THR A 277 -1.74 -6.50 -13.07
C THR A 277 -2.25 -6.51 -11.64
N LEU A 278 -3.33 -5.78 -11.36
CA LEU A 278 -3.86 -5.76 -9.98
C LEU A 278 -4.45 -7.14 -9.65
N GLY A 279 -4.40 -7.54 -8.38
CA GLY A 279 -5.09 -8.75 -7.95
C GLY A 279 -6.60 -8.61 -8.11
N LEU A 280 -7.25 -9.59 -8.75
CA LEU A 280 -8.70 -9.80 -8.70
C LEU A 280 -8.99 -10.70 -7.51
N ASN A 281 -9.56 -10.14 -6.44
CA ASN A 281 -9.71 -10.82 -5.17
C ASN A 281 -11.19 -10.91 -4.76
N PRO A 282 -11.64 -12.08 -4.26
CA PRO A 282 -12.91 -12.17 -3.54
C PRO A 282 -12.80 -11.41 -2.21
N ALA A 283 -13.94 -10.97 -1.67
CA ALA A 283 -13.96 -10.30 -0.38
C ALA A 283 -15.23 -10.62 0.43
N ASP A 284 -15.07 -10.59 1.74
CA ASP A 284 -16.11 -10.81 2.74
C ASP A 284 -16.36 -9.50 3.51
N ALA A 285 -17.54 -8.90 3.33
CA ALA A 285 -17.90 -7.64 3.93
C ALA A 285 -18.24 -7.85 5.41
N LEU A 286 -17.54 -7.18 6.31
CA LEU A 286 -17.83 -7.26 7.74
C LEU A 286 -18.90 -6.27 8.16
N TYR A 287 -18.85 -5.07 7.59
CA TYR A 287 -19.69 -3.95 8.00
C TYR A 287 -19.57 -2.78 7.02
N VAL A 288 -20.63 -1.97 6.91
CA VAL A 288 -20.57 -0.62 6.34
C VAL A 288 -20.55 0.39 7.48
N GLN A 289 -19.44 1.10 7.63
CA GLN A 289 -19.25 2.14 8.65
C GLN A 289 -19.96 3.44 8.23
N PRO A 290 -20.96 3.93 9.00
CA PRO A 290 -21.50 5.26 8.84
C PRO A 290 -20.44 6.31 9.22
N ASP A 291 -20.30 7.34 8.41
CA ASP A 291 -19.44 8.48 8.71
C ASP A 291 -20.17 9.77 8.37
N SER A 292 -20.62 10.49 9.40
CA SER A 292 -21.35 11.75 9.26
C SER A 292 -20.45 12.96 8.98
N LEU A 293 -19.13 12.81 9.12
CA LEU A 293 -18.13 13.85 8.83
C LEU A 293 -17.40 13.60 7.50
N GLY A 294 -17.45 12.37 7.00
CA GLY A 294 -16.87 11.93 5.73
C GLY A 294 -17.91 11.27 4.81
N ALA A 295 -17.52 10.18 4.16
CA ALA A 295 -18.42 9.33 3.40
C ALA A 295 -18.43 7.95 4.07
N PRO A 296 -19.59 7.29 4.23
CA PRO A 296 -19.63 5.94 4.76
C PRO A 296 -18.76 5.00 3.91
N PHE A 297 -18.24 3.91 4.49
CA PHE A 297 -17.33 3.01 3.77
C PHE A 297 -17.44 1.55 4.23
N LYS A 298 -17.16 0.62 3.30
CA LYS A 298 -17.16 -0.82 3.54
C LYS A 298 -15.86 -1.26 4.22
N VAL A 299 -15.98 -2.06 5.27
CA VAL A 299 -14.88 -2.78 5.92
C VAL A 299 -15.02 -4.26 5.55
N ALA A 300 -13.97 -4.85 4.99
CA ALA A 300 -14.03 -6.20 4.46
C ALA A 300 -12.68 -6.94 4.62
N ASN A 301 -12.77 -8.26 4.72
CA ASN A 301 -11.62 -9.14 4.56
C ASN A 301 -11.45 -9.47 3.07
N ILE A 302 -10.20 -9.53 2.60
CA ILE A 302 -9.85 -9.83 1.21
C ILE A 302 -9.23 -11.24 1.15
N ALA A 303 -9.83 -12.11 0.35
CA ALA A 303 -9.32 -13.46 0.07
C ALA A 303 -8.16 -13.40 -0.95
N PRO A 304 -7.38 -14.49 -1.12
CA PRO A 304 -6.32 -14.55 -2.11
C PRO A 304 -6.84 -14.24 -3.52
N ALA A 305 -5.97 -13.72 -4.38
CA ALA A 305 -6.35 -13.42 -5.75
C ALA A 305 -6.80 -14.70 -6.46
N VAL A 306 -7.89 -14.59 -7.22
CA VAL A 306 -8.46 -15.62 -8.09
C VAL A 306 -8.26 -15.28 -9.56
N GLY A 307 -7.64 -14.14 -9.86
CA GLY A 307 -7.32 -13.71 -11.21
C GLY A 307 -6.60 -12.38 -11.24
N THR A 308 -6.66 -11.71 -12.38
CA THR A 308 -5.99 -10.42 -12.62
C THR A 308 -6.97 -9.39 -13.15
N ILE A 309 -6.98 -8.21 -12.55
CA ILE A 309 -7.52 -7.00 -13.17
C ILE A 309 -6.47 -6.47 -14.15
N THR A 310 -6.82 -6.50 -15.44
CA THR A 310 -5.92 -6.15 -16.56
C THR A 310 -6.00 -4.68 -16.93
N ASP A 311 -7.14 -4.04 -16.65
CA ASP A 311 -7.39 -2.66 -17.03
C ASP A 311 -8.05 -1.87 -15.89
N ASP A 312 -7.53 -0.66 -15.66
CA ASP A 312 -8.05 0.33 -14.72
C ASP A 312 -8.20 1.67 -15.44
N ARG A 313 -9.42 1.93 -15.91
CA ARG A 313 -9.78 2.99 -16.85
C ARG A 313 -10.86 3.91 -16.27
N THR A 314 -11.27 4.92 -17.03
CA THR A 314 -12.20 5.96 -16.58
C THR A 314 -13.55 5.42 -16.12
N THR A 315 -14.06 4.41 -16.82
CA THR A 315 -15.41 3.89 -16.61
C THR A 315 -15.43 2.65 -15.73
N GLY A 316 -14.27 2.18 -15.24
CA GLY A 316 -14.22 1.02 -14.37
C GLY A 316 -12.90 0.26 -14.44
N ILE A 317 -12.93 -0.90 -13.81
CA ILE A 317 -11.88 -1.91 -13.89
C ILE A 317 -12.42 -3.16 -14.59
N THR A 318 -11.57 -3.87 -15.31
CA THR A 318 -11.89 -5.20 -15.86
C THR A 318 -10.75 -6.19 -15.69
N GLY A 319 -11.10 -7.47 -15.63
CA GLY A 319 -10.16 -8.56 -15.40
C GLY A 319 -10.75 -9.93 -15.66
N THR A 320 -9.91 -10.95 -15.52
CA THR A 320 -10.29 -12.35 -15.75
C THR A 320 -9.80 -13.27 -14.64
N PHE A 321 -10.53 -14.35 -14.39
CA PHE A 321 -10.16 -15.39 -13.41
C PHE A 321 -9.02 -16.31 -13.90
N ALA A 322 -8.69 -16.26 -15.20
CA ALA A 322 -7.88 -17.30 -15.82
C ALA A 322 -6.37 -17.23 -15.46
N THR A 323 -5.84 -16.07 -15.13
CA THR A 323 -4.41 -15.88 -14.87
C THR A 323 -4.24 -15.03 -13.62
N LEU A 324 -3.46 -15.53 -12.66
CA LEU A 324 -3.06 -14.77 -11.49
C LEU A 324 -2.05 -13.68 -11.88
N PRO A 325 -1.95 -12.59 -11.11
CA PRO A 325 -1.03 -11.52 -11.44
C PRO A 325 0.41 -12.00 -11.40
N ASP A 326 1.26 -11.42 -12.24
CA ASP A 326 2.70 -11.51 -12.02
C ASP A 326 3.03 -10.87 -10.67
N THR A 327 3.91 -11.51 -9.91
CA THR A 327 4.24 -11.10 -8.54
C THR A 327 5.73 -10.84 -8.39
N THR A 328 6.05 -9.85 -7.55
CA THR A 328 7.36 -9.81 -6.88
C THR A 328 7.18 -10.29 -5.45
N THR A 329 7.79 -11.40 -5.09
CA THR A 329 7.71 -11.93 -3.72
C THR A 329 8.70 -11.22 -2.83
N VAL A 330 8.24 -10.64 -1.72
CA VAL A 330 9.12 -10.09 -0.66
C VAL A 330 9.00 -10.99 0.56
N ALA A 331 10.08 -11.69 0.90
CA ALA A 331 10.18 -12.54 2.08
C ALA A 331 11.19 -11.97 3.06
N SER A 332 10.82 -11.92 4.35
CA SER A 332 11.70 -11.42 5.41
C SER A 332 11.72 -12.41 6.58
N THR A 333 12.89 -12.77 7.08
CA THR A 333 13.09 -13.49 8.34
C THR A 333 13.70 -12.55 9.37
N VAL A 334 13.08 -12.44 10.54
CA VAL A 334 13.58 -11.61 11.65
C VAL A 334 13.77 -12.47 12.89
N SER A 335 14.93 -12.36 13.52
CA SER A 335 15.32 -13.07 14.73
C SER A 335 15.70 -12.09 15.85
N PHE A 336 15.16 -12.29 17.06
CA PHE A 336 15.43 -11.47 18.24
C PHE A 336 15.10 -12.24 19.53
N ASP A 337 16.05 -12.31 20.47
CA ASP A 337 15.86 -12.92 21.81
C ASP A 337 15.20 -14.32 21.77
N GLY A 338 15.66 -15.17 20.84
CA GLY A 338 15.15 -16.52 20.65
C GLY A 338 13.77 -16.62 19.98
N ARG A 339 13.15 -15.49 19.59
CA ARG A 339 11.99 -15.44 18.70
C ARG A 339 12.48 -15.33 17.26
N GLU A 340 11.80 -16.02 16.37
CA GLU A 340 12.06 -15.96 14.93
C GLU A 340 10.72 -15.95 14.19
N ARG A 341 10.63 -15.16 13.13
CA ARG A 341 9.51 -15.21 12.20
C ARG A 341 9.97 -14.96 10.78
N THR A 342 9.60 -15.86 9.88
CA THR A 342 9.54 -15.59 8.44
C THR A 342 8.14 -15.15 8.04
N GLY A 343 8.06 -14.05 7.30
CA GLY A 343 6.85 -13.49 6.73
C GLY A 343 7.03 -13.19 5.24
N SER A 344 5.93 -13.01 4.51
CA SER A 344 5.98 -12.71 3.08
C SER A 344 4.79 -11.90 2.58
N SER A 345 5.03 -11.08 1.55
CA SER A 345 4.01 -10.38 0.78
C SER A 345 4.37 -10.35 -0.70
N ASP A 346 3.36 -10.47 -1.55
CA ASP A 346 3.48 -10.37 -3.00
C ASP A 346 3.10 -8.96 -3.44
N ALA A 347 3.98 -8.29 -4.18
CA ALA A 347 3.64 -7.05 -4.87
C ALA A 347 3.13 -7.38 -6.28
N TYR A 348 1.90 -6.96 -6.59
CA TYR A 348 1.29 -7.19 -7.91
C TYR A 348 1.57 -6.06 -8.88
N VAL A 349 1.86 -4.86 -8.38
CA VAL A 349 2.08 -3.68 -9.22
C VAL A 349 3.47 -3.12 -8.96
N LYS A 350 4.29 -3.07 -10.01
CA LYS A 350 5.68 -2.58 -9.98
C LYS A 350 5.86 -1.25 -9.25
N ARG A 351 4.99 -0.26 -9.49
CA ARG A 351 5.09 1.07 -8.83
C ARG A 351 4.81 1.06 -7.32
N PHE A 352 4.26 -0.02 -6.78
CA PHE A 352 3.98 -0.20 -5.35
C PHE A 352 4.99 -1.14 -4.67
N LEU A 353 5.99 -1.64 -5.42
CA LEU A 353 6.98 -2.58 -4.90
C LEU A 353 7.75 -2.02 -3.70
N ALA A 354 8.14 -0.75 -3.73
CA ALA A 354 8.88 -0.13 -2.63
C ALA A 354 8.06 -0.04 -1.34
N ASP A 355 6.78 0.31 -1.46
CA ASP A 355 5.80 0.34 -0.36
C ASP A 355 5.62 -1.07 0.24
N THR A 356 5.53 -2.10 -0.61
CA THR A 356 5.44 -3.51 -0.17
C THR A 356 6.71 -3.96 0.54
N VAL A 357 7.90 -3.65 0.01
CA VAL A 357 9.19 -3.97 0.65
C VAL A 357 9.27 -3.30 2.02
N PHE A 358 9.05 -1.99 2.07
CA PHE A 358 9.08 -1.23 3.31
C PHE A 358 8.11 -1.82 4.35
N GLY A 359 6.85 -2.04 3.95
CA GLY A 359 5.83 -2.60 4.82
C GLY A 359 6.20 -4.01 5.31
N GLN A 360 6.63 -4.90 4.40
CA GLN A 360 6.93 -6.29 4.73
C GLN A 360 8.01 -6.39 5.80
N LEU A 361 9.11 -5.65 5.62
CA LEU A 361 10.20 -5.63 6.59
C LEU A 361 9.68 -5.09 7.93
N LEU A 362 9.00 -3.95 7.94
CA LEU A 362 8.58 -3.30 9.18
C LEU A 362 7.54 -4.12 9.96
N VAL A 363 6.55 -4.70 9.29
CA VAL A 363 5.52 -5.53 9.93
C VAL A 363 6.14 -6.78 10.57
N ASN A 364 7.10 -7.40 9.90
CA ASN A 364 7.75 -8.59 10.43
C ASN A 364 8.64 -8.25 11.64
N HIS A 365 9.37 -7.13 11.61
CA HIS A 365 10.10 -6.61 12.76
C HIS A 365 9.17 -6.30 13.94
N ASP A 366 8.11 -5.51 13.72
CA ASP A 366 7.13 -5.16 14.75
C ASP A 366 6.54 -6.43 15.41
N ARG A 367 6.31 -7.49 14.63
CA ARG A 367 5.74 -8.74 15.13
C ARG A 367 6.69 -9.55 16.01
N VAL A 368 7.99 -9.51 15.73
CA VAL A 368 9.03 -10.26 16.46
C VAL A 368 9.50 -9.49 17.69
N LEU A 369 9.80 -8.19 17.52
CA LEU A 369 10.30 -7.31 18.59
C LEU A 369 9.21 -6.98 19.61
N ASP A 370 7.96 -6.79 19.17
CA ASP A 370 6.81 -6.46 20.03
C ASP A 370 7.01 -5.18 20.88
N SER A 371 7.92 -4.30 20.46
CA SER A 371 8.22 -3.00 21.05
C SER A 371 9.11 -2.18 20.11
N TYR A 372 9.09 -0.85 20.26
CA TYR A 372 10.13 0.00 19.69
C TYR A 372 11.34 -0.05 20.61
N ILE A 373 12.46 -0.53 20.11
CA ILE A 373 13.67 -0.72 20.91
C ILE A 373 14.87 -0.08 20.23
N PRO A 374 15.76 0.55 21.02
CA PRO A 374 17.12 0.78 20.55
C PRO A 374 17.81 -0.57 20.38
N GLY A 375 18.75 -0.66 19.44
CA GLY A 375 19.42 -1.92 19.14
C GLY A 375 20.31 -1.86 17.92
N THR A 376 20.88 -3.02 17.61
CA THR A 376 21.70 -3.27 16.42
C THR A 376 21.04 -4.38 15.61
N GLU A 377 21.11 -4.28 14.28
CA GLU A 377 20.61 -5.30 13.36
C GLU A 377 21.70 -5.66 12.35
N ALA A 378 22.08 -6.94 12.29
CA ALA A 378 22.79 -7.49 11.15
C ALA A 378 21.76 -7.94 10.10
N GLN A 379 21.74 -7.28 8.95
CA GLN A 379 20.79 -7.54 7.87
C GLN A 379 21.52 -8.00 6.62
N SER A 380 20.98 -9.01 5.96
CA SER A 380 21.38 -9.40 4.60
C SER A 380 20.18 -9.55 3.71
N TRP A 381 20.34 -9.25 2.42
CA TRP A 381 19.26 -9.37 1.46
C TRP A 381 19.77 -9.75 0.07
N THR A 382 18.87 -10.31 -0.73
CA THR A 382 19.09 -10.65 -2.14
C THR A 382 17.86 -10.22 -2.96
N ILE A 383 18.11 -9.61 -4.12
CA ILE A 383 17.12 -9.29 -5.15
C ILE A 383 17.47 -10.09 -6.41
N THR A 384 16.50 -10.83 -6.94
CA THR A 384 16.60 -11.51 -8.24
C THR A 384 15.61 -10.91 -9.23
N GLY A 385 15.89 -11.05 -10.51
CA GLY A 385 14.99 -10.56 -11.55
C GLY A 385 15.54 -10.67 -12.94
N THR A 386 14.89 -9.98 -13.86
CA THR A 386 15.28 -9.83 -15.26
C THR A 386 15.57 -8.35 -15.58
N ASP A 387 16.69 -8.07 -16.22
CA ASP A 387 17.13 -6.72 -16.54
C ASP A 387 16.41 -6.11 -17.76
N GLU A 388 16.73 -4.84 -18.07
CA GLU A 388 16.12 -4.13 -19.19
C GLU A 388 16.39 -4.74 -20.59
N LEU A 389 17.26 -5.75 -20.68
CA LEU A 389 17.60 -6.49 -21.90
C LEU A 389 17.05 -7.93 -21.90
N GLY A 390 16.32 -8.34 -20.86
CA GLY A 390 15.80 -9.69 -20.72
C GLY A 390 16.79 -10.70 -20.13
N ALA A 391 17.93 -10.26 -19.59
CA ALA A 391 18.92 -11.14 -18.96
C ALA A 391 18.68 -11.24 -17.44
N PRO A 392 18.87 -12.42 -16.83
CA PRO A 392 18.71 -12.57 -15.38
C PRO A 392 19.78 -11.76 -14.62
N PHE A 393 19.41 -11.19 -13.49
CA PHE A 393 20.31 -10.51 -12.57
C PHE A 393 20.10 -10.97 -11.13
N GLU A 394 21.15 -10.78 -10.32
CA GLU A 394 21.12 -10.94 -8.87
C GLU A 394 21.90 -9.78 -8.25
N ILE A 395 21.35 -9.18 -7.20
CA ILE A 395 22.02 -8.19 -6.35
C ILE A 395 21.87 -8.66 -4.92
N SER A 396 22.98 -8.78 -4.19
CA SER A 396 22.96 -9.11 -2.77
C SER A 396 23.82 -8.13 -1.98
N SER A 397 23.43 -7.89 -0.74
CA SER A 397 24.19 -7.08 0.21
C SER A 397 24.01 -7.60 1.63
N ALA A 398 24.95 -7.27 2.49
CA ALA A 398 24.84 -7.44 3.93
C ALA A 398 25.42 -6.21 4.60
N ASP A 399 24.79 -5.74 5.68
CA ASP A 399 25.23 -4.59 6.45
C ASP A 399 24.73 -4.68 7.91
N THR A 400 25.23 -3.79 8.76
CA THR A 400 24.89 -3.68 10.18
C THR A 400 24.30 -2.30 10.45
N TYR A 401 23.13 -2.23 11.07
CA TYR A 401 22.44 -0.98 11.41
C TYR A 401 22.40 -0.81 12.92
N VAL A 402 22.34 0.43 13.41
CA VAL A 402 22.20 0.75 14.83
C VAL A 402 21.24 1.90 15.01
N SER A 403 20.38 1.82 16.03
CA SER A 403 19.45 2.89 16.39
C SER A 403 19.43 3.09 17.89
N ASP A 404 19.40 4.36 18.32
CA ASP A 404 19.20 4.75 19.72
C ASP A 404 17.72 4.86 20.11
N TYR A 405 16.81 4.54 19.18
CA TYR A 405 15.37 4.64 19.39
C TYR A 405 14.58 3.44 18.88
N ASP A 406 14.65 3.15 17.58
CA ASP A 406 13.86 2.10 16.95
C ASP A 406 14.64 1.45 15.80
N ILE A 407 15.29 0.33 16.11
CA ILE A 407 16.10 -0.40 15.13
C ILE A 407 15.26 -0.91 13.94
N SER A 408 13.99 -1.25 14.16
CA SER A 408 13.10 -1.73 13.10
C SER A 408 12.81 -0.71 12.01
N PHE A 409 12.96 0.58 12.30
CA PHE A 409 12.71 1.65 11.35
C PHE A 409 13.99 2.11 10.65
N GLU A 410 15.15 1.99 11.30
CA GLU A 410 16.44 2.44 10.76
C GLU A 410 16.88 1.59 9.55
N SER A 411 16.69 0.26 9.61
CA SER A 411 17.27 -0.69 8.66
C SER A 411 16.47 -0.89 7.36
N VAL A 412 15.23 -0.41 7.29
CA VAL A 412 14.28 -0.81 6.22
C VAL A 412 14.33 0.07 4.96
N PHE A 413 14.95 1.25 5.04
CA PHE A 413 14.89 2.24 3.96
C PHE A 413 15.75 1.90 2.75
N GLU A 414 16.95 1.37 2.94
CA GLU A 414 17.91 1.19 1.85
C GLU A 414 17.37 0.24 0.77
N LEU A 415 16.83 -0.90 1.20
CA LEU A 415 16.29 -1.91 0.31
C LEU A 415 15.01 -1.40 -0.39
N ALA A 416 14.13 -0.70 0.32
CA ALA A 416 12.95 -0.07 -0.28
C ALA A 416 13.33 0.99 -1.32
N ASP A 417 14.39 1.77 -1.07
CA ASP A 417 14.90 2.78 -2.01
C ASP A 417 15.49 2.13 -3.28
N LEU A 418 16.19 1.00 -3.14
CA LEU A 418 16.69 0.23 -4.27
C LEU A 418 15.54 -0.39 -5.08
N ALA A 419 14.56 -0.99 -4.42
CA ALA A 419 13.37 -1.54 -5.05
C ALA A 419 12.59 -0.44 -5.79
N TYR A 420 12.48 0.76 -5.20
CA TYR A 420 11.93 1.94 -5.87
C TYR A 420 12.73 2.26 -7.13
N ALA A 421 14.06 2.37 -7.06
CA ALA A 421 14.88 2.69 -8.22
C ALA A 421 14.73 1.67 -9.36
N LEU A 422 14.76 0.36 -9.04
CA LEU A 422 14.58 -0.73 -10.02
C LEU A 422 13.18 -0.71 -10.65
N SER A 423 12.14 -0.45 -9.84
CA SER A 423 10.76 -0.35 -10.31
C SER A 423 10.50 0.81 -11.29
N ARG A 424 11.44 1.74 -11.44
CA ARG A 424 11.35 2.88 -12.36
C ARG A 424 12.14 2.70 -13.65
N ILE A 425 12.84 1.57 -13.82
CA ILE A 425 13.59 1.26 -15.04
C ILE A 425 12.69 0.44 -15.97
N ASP A 426 12.44 0.95 -17.17
CA ASP A 426 11.64 0.26 -18.19
C ASP A 426 12.30 -1.08 -18.58
N GLY A 427 11.49 -2.13 -18.74
CA GLY A 427 11.95 -3.47 -19.10
C GLY A 427 12.51 -4.32 -17.95
N VAL A 428 12.76 -3.74 -16.77
CA VAL A 428 13.20 -4.51 -15.59
C VAL A 428 12.02 -5.19 -14.91
N GLN A 429 12.18 -6.47 -14.56
CA GLN A 429 11.28 -7.22 -13.69
C GLN A 429 12.05 -7.66 -12.44
N VAL A 430 11.44 -7.49 -11.27
CA VAL A 430 11.97 -8.03 -10.01
C VAL A 430 11.11 -9.24 -9.66
N ASP A 431 11.73 -10.39 -9.40
CA ASP A 431 11.03 -11.65 -9.17
C ASP A 431 10.93 -11.92 -7.66
N ASP A 432 12.07 -11.92 -6.97
CA ASP A 432 12.12 -12.18 -5.52
C ASP A 432 13.02 -11.18 -4.79
N ILE A 433 12.64 -10.86 -3.56
CA ILE A 433 13.43 -10.13 -2.57
C ILE A 433 13.41 -10.94 -1.28
N THR A 434 14.56 -11.46 -0.87
CA THR A 434 14.71 -12.21 0.40
C THR A 434 15.57 -11.42 1.37
N VAL A 435 15.13 -11.32 2.63
CA VAL A 435 15.82 -10.57 3.69
C VAL A 435 15.96 -11.43 4.94
N ASP A 436 17.13 -11.43 5.55
CA ASP A 436 17.42 -12.03 6.84
C ASP A 436 17.96 -10.97 7.79
N SER A 437 17.31 -10.81 8.95
CA SER A 437 17.61 -9.81 9.98
C SER A 437 17.84 -10.49 11.33
N ASP A 438 19.01 -10.26 11.92
CA ASP A 438 19.34 -10.68 13.29
C ASP A 438 19.50 -9.42 14.16
N VAL A 439 18.62 -9.29 15.17
CA VAL A 439 18.53 -8.09 16.01
C VAL A 439 19.02 -8.39 17.42
N ASP A 440 19.74 -7.43 18.00
CA ASP A 440 20.09 -7.40 19.41
C ASP A 440 19.79 -6.01 20.05
N THR A 441 20.12 -5.87 21.34
CA THR A 441 19.85 -4.64 22.12
C THR A 441 21.08 -3.75 22.31
N SER A 442 22.21 -4.10 21.70
CA SER A 442 23.42 -3.28 21.73
C SER A 442 23.19 -1.98 20.97
N THR A 443 23.74 -0.90 21.52
CA THR A 443 23.81 0.40 20.85
C THR A 443 25.25 0.90 20.76
N ASP A 444 26.21 -0.04 20.90
CA ASP A 444 27.61 0.27 20.87
C ASP A 444 28.03 0.71 19.46
N THR A 445 28.82 1.78 19.41
CA THR A 445 29.27 2.40 18.16
C THR A 445 30.70 2.87 18.26
N LEU A 446 31.38 2.85 17.12
CA LEU A 446 32.67 3.49 16.94
C LEU A 446 32.51 4.87 16.32
N LYS A 447 33.34 5.82 16.74
CA LYS A 447 33.40 7.15 16.13
C LYS A 447 34.76 7.42 15.53
N VAL A 448 34.79 7.95 14.30
CA VAL A 448 36.01 8.50 13.70
C VAL A 448 36.40 9.80 14.42
N THR A 449 37.29 9.69 15.40
CA THR A 449 37.72 10.82 16.24
C THR A 449 39.02 11.46 15.76
N GLY A 450 39.84 10.77 14.98
CA GLY A 450 41.14 11.26 14.55
C GLY A 450 41.67 10.59 13.29
N LEU A 451 42.80 11.11 12.80
CA LEU A 451 43.55 10.53 11.70
C LEU A 451 45.04 10.62 12.02
N GLN A 452 45.79 9.56 11.71
CA GLN A 452 47.24 9.51 11.87
C GLN A 452 47.90 9.17 10.54
N GLN A 453 49.10 9.70 10.32
CA GLN A 453 49.95 9.35 9.19
C GLN A 453 51.19 8.61 9.68
N ARG A 454 51.60 7.59 8.93
CA ARG A 454 52.90 6.95 9.15
C ARG A 454 54.03 7.80 8.53
N LYS A 455 54.98 8.25 9.35
CA LYS A 455 56.18 8.99 8.92
C LYS A 455 57.41 8.39 9.59
N GLY A 456 58.40 8.00 8.80
CA GLY A 456 59.65 7.44 9.32
C GLY A 456 59.45 6.17 10.17
N GLY A 457 58.36 5.42 9.94
CA GLY A 457 58.00 4.23 10.71
C GLY A 457 57.04 4.48 11.88
N GLU A 458 56.91 5.73 12.34
CA GLU A 458 56.07 6.11 13.48
C GLU A 458 54.72 6.71 13.05
N TRP A 459 53.70 6.54 13.87
CA TRP A 459 52.38 7.13 13.66
C TRP A 459 52.31 8.52 14.29
N THR A 460 51.96 9.53 13.50
CA THR A 460 51.80 10.91 13.97
C THR A 460 50.37 11.41 13.72
N THR A 461 49.74 12.00 14.73
CA THR A 461 48.40 12.60 14.63
C THR A 461 48.37 13.77 13.65
N ILE A 462 47.37 13.76 12.77
CA ILE A 462 47.05 14.87 11.87
C ILE A 462 46.10 15.81 12.61
N GLY A 463 46.61 16.95 13.08
CA GLY A 463 45.78 17.95 13.75
C GLY A 463 44.86 18.69 12.77
N ARG A 464 43.73 19.23 13.26
CA ARG A 464 42.68 19.91 12.47
C ARG A 464 43.15 21.07 11.57
N ARG A 465 44.31 21.68 11.86
CA ARG A 465 44.90 22.80 11.08
C ARG A 465 46.15 22.39 10.29
N THR A 466 46.49 21.10 10.29
CA THR A 466 47.71 20.60 9.67
C THR A 466 47.42 20.31 8.21
N ASN A 467 48.00 21.09 7.30
CA ASN A 467 47.99 20.75 5.89
C ASN A 467 48.83 19.47 5.69
N LEU A 468 48.19 18.37 5.32
CA LEU A 468 48.91 17.16 4.95
C LEU A 468 49.73 17.45 3.69
N VAL A 469 51.00 17.09 3.66
CA VAL A 469 51.86 17.30 2.49
C VAL A 469 52.16 15.95 1.86
N ALA A 470 51.81 15.80 0.58
CA ALA A 470 52.00 14.57 -0.17
C ALA A 470 52.67 14.86 -1.52
N LYS A 471 53.42 13.90 -2.07
CA LYS A 471 53.98 14.01 -3.41
C LYS A 471 52.97 13.46 -4.43
N ALA A 472 52.87 14.07 -5.60
CA ALA A 472 52.07 13.51 -6.69
C ALA A 472 52.57 12.09 -7.02
N GLY A 473 51.67 11.11 -7.09
CA GLY A 473 51.99 9.71 -7.33
C GLY A 473 52.39 8.90 -6.09
N SER A 474 52.58 9.52 -4.91
CA SER A 474 52.89 8.80 -3.68
C SER A 474 51.64 8.24 -3.01
N THR A 475 51.82 7.16 -2.23
CA THR A 475 50.80 6.64 -1.31
C THR A 475 50.98 7.26 0.07
N LEU A 476 49.88 7.70 0.66
CA LEU A 476 49.79 8.09 2.06
C LEU A 476 49.34 6.87 2.87
N ASP A 477 50.20 6.43 3.79
CA ASP A 477 49.86 5.41 4.78
C ASP A 477 49.22 6.11 5.99
N LEU A 478 47.90 5.98 6.10
CA LEU A 478 47.09 6.64 7.11
C LEU A 478 46.34 5.58 7.93
N ARG A 479 45.89 5.97 9.12
CA ARG A 479 44.90 5.21 9.88
C ARG A 479 43.92 6.14 10.56
N ALA A 480 42.63 5.82 10.49
CA ALA A 480 41.62 6.50 11.29
C ALA A 480 41.74 6.03 12.75
N VAL A 481 41.48 6.95 13.67
CA VAL A 481 41.35 6.66 15.10
C VAL A 481 39.87 6.49 15.37
N LEU A 482 39.49 5.27 15.76
CA LEU A 482 38.14 4.91 16.14
C LEU A 482 38.06 4.90 17.66
N THR A 483 37.04 5.54 18.22
CA THR A 483 36.83 5.61 19.67
C THR A 483 35.44 5.10 19.99
N ALA A 484 35.36 4.09 20.85
CA ALA A 484 34.12 3.57 21.42
C ALA A 484 33.61 4.48 22.56
N ALA A 485 32.41 4.21 23.08
CA ALA A 485 31.80 5.01 24.13
C ALA A 485 32.57 4.96 25.47
N ASP A 486 33.30 3.88 25.73
CA ASP A 486 34.14 3.67 26.93
C ASP A 486 35.57 4.23 26.79
N ASP A 487 35.81 5.07 25.77
CA ASP A 487 37.11 5.61 25.36
C ASP A 487 38.12 4.57 24.84
N THR A 488 37.72 3.31 24.60
CA THR A 488 38.57 2.32 23.93
C THR A 488 38.92 2.79 22.51
N VAL A 489 40.19 2.65 22.13
CA VAL A 489 40.71 3.12 20.84
C VAL A 489 41.14 1.97 19.95
N THR A 490 40.51 1.89 18.79
CA THR A 490 40.88 0.99 17.68
C THR A 490 41.37 1.82 16.49
N TYR A 491 42.13 1.21 15.58
CA TYR A 491 42.69 1.91 14.42
C TYR A 491 42.28 1.25 13.11
N ALA A 492 41.77 2.06 12.19
CA ALA A 492 41.37 1.64 10.86
C ALA A 492 42.44 2.01 9.82
N PRO A 493 43.26 1.08 9.31
CA PRO A 493 44.26 1.39 8.30
C PRO A 493 43.62 1.83 6.98
N VAL A 494 43.93 3.04 6.51
CA VAL A 494 43.42 3.56 5.24
C VAL A 494 44.58 4.11 4.40
N SER A 495 44.93 3.40 3.32
CA SER A 495 46.00 3.81 2.40
C SER A 495 45.44 4.56 1.20
N VAL A 496 45.92 5.76 0.92
CA VAL A 496 45.39 6.62 -0.16
C VAL A 496 46.47 6.98 -1.17
N LYS A 497 46.29 6.63 -2.43
CA LYS A 497 47.21 6.97 -3.52
C LYS A 497 46.89 8.36 -4.09
N ILE A 498 47.86 9.28 -4.03
CA ILE A 498 47.73 10.59 -4.67
C ILE A 498 47.92 10.44 -6.19
N PRO A 499 46.98 10.89 -7.03
CA PRO A 499 47.14 10.82 -8.48
C PRO A 499 48.42 11.50 -8.95
N SER A 500 49.14 10.87 -9.89
CA SER A 500 50.37 11.44 -10.46
C SER A 500 50.16 12.78 -11.16
N ARG A 501 48.93 13.07 -11.60
CA ARG A 501 48.52 14.32 -12.25
C ARG A 501 47.84 15.32 -11.31
N ALA A 502 47.79 15.05 -10.01
CA ALA A 502 47.15 15.94 -9.04
C ALA A 502 47.78 17.35 -9.09
N LYS A 503 46.94 18.39 -9.07
CA LYS A 503 47.37 19.79 -8.98
C LYS A 503 47.70 20.17 -7.53
N ARG A 504 47.97 21.46 -7.27
CA ARG A 504 48.51 22.00 -5.99
C ARG A 504 47.74 21.59 -4.72
N SER A 505 46.47 21.17 -4.82
CA SER A 505 45.66 20.72 -3.69
C SER A 505 44.79 19.51 -4.04
N ALA A 506 44.58 18.67 -3.02
CA ALA A 506 43.59 17.62 -2.96
C ALA A 506 42.91 17.67 -1.58
N PHE A 507 41.76 17.03 -1.45
CA PHE A 507 40.94 16.97 -0.26
C PHE A 507 40.64 15.51 0.04
N LEU A 508 40.84 15.10 1.28
CA LEU A 508 40.59 13.73 1.74
C LEU A 508 39.46 13.74 2.76
N VAL A 509 38.48 12.87 2.55
CA VAL A 509 37.44 12.54 3.53
C VAL A 509 37.76 11.15 4.07
N VAL A 510 37.81 10.98 5.39
CA VAL A 510 37.84 9.67 6.04
C VAL A 510 36.63 9.60 6.95
N GLN A 511 35.76 8.62 6.72
CA GLN A 511 34.47 8.52 7.40
C GLN A 511 34.13 7.08 7.73
N GLY A 512 33.35 6.89 8.79
CA GLY A 512 32.70 5.61 9.03
C GLY A 512 31.58 5.39 8.03
N GLY A 513 31.28 4.14 7.72
CA GLY A 513 30.30 3.79 6.70
C GLY A 513 28.89 4.27 7.01
N ALA A 514 28.51 4.34 8.28
CA ALA A 514 27.22 4.92 8.69
C ALA A 514 27.16 6.45 8.54
N SER A 515 28.19 7.07 7.95
CA SER A 515 28.19 8.45 7.49
C SER A 515 28.41 8.57 5.97
N ASP A 516 28.54 7.43 5.28
CA ASP A 516 28.53 7.30 3.83
C ASP A 516 27.09 7.01 3.38
N TYR A 517 26.66 7.52 2.23
CA TYR A 517 25.30 7.30 1.74
C TYR A 517 25.34 6.72 0.34
N THR A 518 24.88 5.48 0.20
CA THR A 518 24.72 4.84 -1.11
C THR A 518 23.55 5.51 -1.84
N ASN A 519 23.85 6.31 -2.86
CA ASN A 519 22.82 7.06 -3.60
C ASN A 519 22.11 6.17 -4.64
N ASN A 520 21.23 5.29 -4.15
CA ASN A 520 20.48 4.32 -4.97
C ASN A 520 19.53 4.99 -5.97
N TYR A 521 18.98 6.16 -5.63
CA TYR A 521 18.04 6.91 -6.47
C TYR A 521 18.59 7.36 -7.83
N ARG A 522 19.91 7.26 -8.05
CA ARG A 522 20.55 7.69 -9.30
C ARG A 522 20.84 6.56 -10.28
N VAL A 523 20.56 5.31 -9.88
CA VAL A 523 20.72 4.16 -10.75
C VAL A 523 19.77 4.28 -11.94
N LYS A 524 20.29 4.05 -13.15
CA LYS A 524 19.52 4.13 -14.42
C LYS A 524 19.47 2.82 -15.19
N SER A 525 20.12 1.77 -14.69
CA SER A 525 20.15 0.43 -15.28
C SER A 525 20.47 -0.59 -14.21
N VAL A 526 20.07 -1.85 -14.41
CA VAL A 526 20.43 -2.95 -13.49
C VAL A 526 21.95 -3.08 -13.36
N ALA A 527 22.70 -2.94 -14.46
CA ALA A 527 24.16 -2.98 -14.41
C ALA A 527 24.78 -1.88 -13.52
N GLN A 528 24.13 -0.71 -13.39
CA GLN A 528 24.56 0.32 -12.44
C GLN A 528 24.22 -0.07 -10.99
N ALA A 529 23.07 -0.71 -10.76
CA ALA A 529 22.66 -1.23 -9.46
C ALA A 529 23.64 -2.31 -8.97
N VAL A 530 23.87 -3.34 -9.80
CA VAL A 530 24.83 -4.42 -9.55
C VAL A 530 26.22 -3.85 -9.24
N LYS A 531 26.66 -2.85 -10.01
CA LYS A 531 27.95 -2.20 -9.75
C LYS A 531 27.98 -1.41 -8.44
N ALA A 532 26.88 -0.77 -8.06
CA ALA A 532 26.80 -0.02 -6.80
C ALA A 532 26.91 -0.95 -5.58
N TYR A 533 26.41 -2.17 -5.73
CA TYR A 533 26.37 -3.19 -4.68
C TYR A 533 27.46 -4.27 -4.79
N ALA A 534 28.37 -4.16 -5.75
CA ALA A 534 29.48 -5.11 -5.88
C ALA A 534 30.53 -4.99 -4.77
N ASP A 535 30.67 -3.78 -4.19
CA ASP A 535 31.64 -3.46 -3.14
C ASP A 535 31.17 -2.20 -2.37
N PRO A 536 29.99 -2.25 -1.71
CA PRO A 536 29.47 -1.10 -0.98
C PRO A 536 30.35 -0.80 0.25
N VAL A 537 30.35 0.46 0.71
CA VAL A 537 30.92 0.78 2.02
C VAL A 537 29.87 0.41 3.05
N ARG A 538 30.15 -0.61 3.86
CA ARG A 538 29.24 -1.04 4.94
C ARG A 538 29.29 -0.09 6.12
N ASN A 539 28.21 0.01 6.88
CA ASN A 539 28.12 0.83 8.08
C ASN A 539 29.18 0.51 9.16
N ASP A 540 29.62 -0.75 9.20
CA ASP A 540 30.69 -1.26 10.07
C ASP A 540 32.09 -1.14 9.45
N GLU A 541 32.27 -0.33 8.40
CA GLU A 541 33.57 -0.07 7.77
C GLU A 541 33.99 1.40 7.89
N VAL A 542 35.24 1.67 7.50
CA VAL A 542 35.76 3.02 7.33
C VAL A 542 36.18 3.22 5.88
N SER A 543 35.63 4.24 5.22
CA SER A 543 36.03 4.65 3.88
C SER A 543 36.95 5.87 3.90
N ALA A 544 37.88 5.91 2.95
CA ALA A 544 38.76 7.04 2.71
C ALA A 544 38.68 7.48 1.24
N GLU A 545 38.17 8.69 1.02
CA GLU A 545 37.88 9.22 -0.30
C GLU A 545 38.74 10.43 -0.65
N LEU A 546 39.46 10.31 -1.77
CA LEU A 546 40.29 11.40 -2.26
C LEU A 546 39.62 12.17 -3.40
N TYR A 547 39.55 13.49 -3.21
CA TYR A 547 39.10 14.46 -4.20
C TYR A 547 40.29 15.31 -4.67
N ALA A 548 40.67 15.20 -5.93
CA ALA A 548 41.81 15.94 -6.49
C ALA A 548 41.37 16.94 -7.56
N ASN A 549 41.95 18.14 -7.56
CA ASN A 549 41.59 19.20 -8.50
C ASN A 549 42.03 18.90 -9.96
N GLY A 550 41.05 18.66 -10.85
CA GLY A 550 41.16 18.49 -12.31
C GLY A 550 40.20 19.43 -13.09
N LYS A 551 39.87 19.15 -14.37
CA LYS A 551 38.71 19.82 -15.03
C LYS A 551 37.44 19.30 -14.31
N GLY A 552 37.04 19.98 -13.23
CA GLY A 552 36.02 19.54 -12.27
C GLY A 552 36.61 18.79 -11.06
N LEU A 553 35.98 18.94 -9.89
CA LEU A 553 36.18 18.06 -8.73
C LEU A 553 35.67 16.67 -9.12
N ARG A 554 36.55 15.68 -9.21
CA ARG A 554 36.17 14.28 -9.44
C ARG A 554 36.69 13.43 -8.29
N ARG A 555 35.82 12.60 -7.71
CA ARG A 555 36.18 11.50 -6.80
C ARG A 555 37.24 10.66 -7.52
N SER A 556 38.40 10.51 -6.91
CA SER A 556 39.58 9.95 -7.59
C SER A 556 39.98 8.57 -7.10
N PHE A 557 39.65 8.22 -5.85
CA PHE A 557 39.98 6.95 -5.23
C PHE A 557 39.14 6.74 -3.96
N VAL A 558 38.80 5.49 -3.66
CA VAL A 558 38.16 5.05 -2.41
C VAL A 558 38.99 3.88 -1.87
N THR A 559 39.21 3.88 -0.55
CA THR A 559 39.79 2.75 0.20
C THR A 559 38.85 2.39 1.33
N GLN A 560 38.49 1.12 1.50
CA GLN A 560 37.79 0.62 2.69
C GLN A 560 38.75 -0.06 3.67
N SER A 561 38.37 -0.09 4.93
CA SER A 561 39.01 -0.85 6.01
C SER A 561 37.94 -1.34 6.97
N GLY A 562 37.95 -2.63 7.28
CA GLY A 562 36.94 -3.29 8.11
C GLY A 562 36.65 -4.70 7.57
N PRO A 563 35.53 -5.33 7.98
CA PRO A 563 34.54 -4.80 8.93
C PRO A 563 35.08 -4.69 10.37
N TYR A 564 34.42 -3.88 11.21
CA TYR A 564 34.62 -3.82 12.66
C TYR A 564 33.42 -4.44 13.39
N ASP A 565 33.56 -4.70 14.69
CA ASP A 565 32.51 -5.33 15.51
C ASP A 565 31.28 -4.43 15.74
N GLU A 566 31.40 -3.13 15.47
CA GLU A 566 30.41 -2.09 15.78
C GLU A 566 30.24 -1.13 14.59
N VAL A 567 29.05 -0.56 14.46
CA VAL A 567 28.77 0.48 13.44
C VAL A 567 29.68 1.70 13.65
N VAL A 568 30.27 2.21 12.56
CA VAL A 568 31.22 3.32 12.60
C VAL A 568 30.59 4.61 12.09
N HIS A 569 30.49 5.61 12.97
CA HIS A 569 30.00 6.94 12.63
C HIS A 569 31.12 8.00 12.55
N GLY A 570 30.76 9.13 11.95
CA GLY A 570 31.55 10.35 11.99
C GLY A 570 32.61 10.42 10.90
N GLN A 571 33.20 11.61 10.77
CA GLN A 571 34.06 11.93 9.64
C GLN A 571 35.17 12.92 9.98
N ARG A 572 36.24 12.85 9.19
CA ARG A 572 37.41 13.72 9.25
C ARG A 572 37.77 14.21 7.84
N TYR A 573 37.86 15.52 7.73
CA TYR A 573 38.28 16.21 6.52
C TYR A 573 39.72 16.67 6.63
N VAL A 574 40.51 16.44 5.57
CA VAL A 574 41.92 16.80 5.54
C VAL A 574 42.27 17.44 4.20
N ASP A 575 42.74 18.69 4.27
CA ASP A 575 43.36 19.36 3.13
C ASP A 575 44.78 18.83 2.88
N ILE A 576 45.02 18.44 1.63
CA ILE A 576 46.30 17.91 1.17
C ILE A 576 46.95 18.90 0.22
N ARG A 577 48.11 19.42 0.62
CA ARG A 577 49.01 20.17 -0.26
C ARG A 577 49.86 19.19 -1.07
N VAL A 578 49.65 19.17 -2.38
CA VAL A 578 50.36 18.26 -3.28
C VAL A 578 51.62 18.96 -3.82
N ARG A 579 52.77 18.33 -3.61
CA ARG A 579 54.07 18.70 -4.20
C ARG A 579 54.33 17.84 -5.43
N ARG A 580 54.94 18.41 -6.47
CA ARG A 580 55.39 17.64 -7.64
C ARG A 580 56.72 16.96 -7.36
#